data_AF-A0A955T475-F1
#
_entry.id   AF-A0A955T475-F1
#
_cell.length_a   1.000
_cell.length_b   1.000
_cell.length_c   1.000
_cell.angle_alpha   90.00
_cell.angle_beta   90.00
_cell.angle_gamma   90.00
#
_symmetry.space_group_name_H-M   'P 1'
#
loop_
_entity.id
_entity.type
_entity.pdbx_description
1 polymer ?
#
loop_
_entity_poly.entity_id
_entity_poly.type
_entity_poly.pdbx_seq_one_letter_code
_entity_poly.pdbx_strand_id
1 'polypeptide(L)'
;KAHFMDFVECVKSRETPNSSVETAYFPTLLCHLGNIAYRTKKRLEWDPETATFPGEEEANALLSREMRAPWKYEYEKTPETKTQRV
;
A
#
# COMPACT_ATOMS: atom_id res chain seq x y z
N LYS A 1 -26.13 -8.17 -3.28
CA LYS A 1 -25.46 -9.17 -2.40
C LYS A 1 -24.87 -8.42 -1.21
N ALA A 2 -25.00 -8.93 0.02
CA ALA A 2 -24.32 -8.29 1.16
C ALA A 2 -22.80 -8.51 1.05
N HIS A 3 -22.00 -7.48 1.36
CA HIS A 3 -20.53 -7.50 1.19
C HIS A 3 -19.87 -8.73 1.84
N PHE A 4 -20.29 -9.08 3.06
CA PHE A 4 -19.78 -10.26 3.76
C PHE A 4 -20.05 -11.59 3.02
N MET A 5 -21.25 -11.74 2.46
CA MET A 5 -21.62 -12.96 1.72
C MET A 5 -20.78 -13.10 0.45
N ASP A 6 -20.47 -11.97 -0.19
CA ASP A 6 -19.57 -11.94 -1.34
C ASP A 6 -18.19 -12.49 -1.04
N PHE A 7 -17.57 -11.99 0.03
CA PHE A 7 -16.27 -12.47 0.47
C PHE A 7 -16.27 -13.97 0.77
N VAL A 8 -17.25 -14.47 1.54
CA VAL A 8 -17.32 -15.90 1.92
C VAL A 8 -17.46 -16.81 0.69
N GLU A 9 -18.24 -16.39 -0.30
CA GLU A 9 -18.39 -17.14 -1.55
C GLU A 9 -17.10 -17.14 -2.38
N CYS A 10 -16.47 -15.98 -2.57
CA CYS A 10 -15.21 -15.85 -3.29
C CYS A 10 -14.06 -16.65 -2.64
N VAL A 11 -14.02 -16.74 -1.30
CA VAL A 11 -13.05 -17.59 -0.60
C VAL A 11 -13.24 -19.06 -0.96
N LYS A 12 -14.49 -19.53 -1.12
CA LYS A 12 -14.81 -20.91 -1.50
C LYS A 12 -14.56 -21.17 -2.98
N SER A 13 -15.00 -20.26 -3.85
CA SER A 13 -14.87 -20.40 -5.32
C SER A 13 -13.47 -20.09 -5.85
N ARG A 14 -12.63 -19.42 -5.03
CA ARG A 14 -11.33 -18.85 -5.44
C ARG A 14 -11.45 -17.77 -6.50
N GLU A 15 -12.59 -17.11 -6.58
CA GLU A 15 -12.81 -15.94 -7.43
C GLU A 15 -12.41 -14.64 -6.72
N THR A 16 -12.23 -13.56 -7.48
CA THR A 16 -11.92 -12.24 -6.94
C THR A 16 -13.19 -11.60 -6.34
N PRO A 17 -13.16 -11.10 -5.09
CA PRO A 17 -14.28 -10.41 -4.49
C PRO A 17 -14.51 -9.03 -5.14
N ASN A 18 -15.73 -8.49 -4.98
CA ASN A 18 -16.05 -7.13 -5.47
C ASN A 18 -15.17 -6.04 -4.84
N SER A 19 -14.64 -6.28 -3.63
CA SER A 19 -13.60 -5.46 -3.00
C SER A 19 -12.27 -6.18 -3.10
N SER A 20 -11.60 -6.05 -4.26
CA SER A 20 -10.27 -6.63 -4.46
C SER A 20 -9.20 -5.89 -3.65
N VAL A 21 -8.02 -6.48 -3.55
CA VAL A 21 -6.88 -5.88 -2.84
C VAL A 21 -6.53 -4.51 -3.44
N GLU A 22 -6.52 -4.42 -4.77
CA GLU A 22 -6.22 -3.20 -5.52
C GLU A 22 -7.25 -2.11 -5.23
N THR A 23 -8.54 -2.45 -5.19
CA THR A 23 -9.62 -1.52 -4.86
C THR A 23 -9.47 -0.93 -3.46
N ALA A 24 -8.91 -1.68 -2.51
CA ALA A 24 -8.61 -1.17 -1.16
C ALA A 24 -7.26 -0.43 -1.09
N TYR A 25 -6.27 -0.88 -1.85
CA TYR A 25 -4.91 -0.36 -1.86
C TYR A 25 -4.85 1.08 -2.37
N PHE A 26 -5.35 1.34 -3.58
CA PHE A 26 -5.23 2.66 -4.21
C PHE A 26 -5.82 3.81 -3.39
N PRO A 27 -7.07 3.75 -2.88
CA PRO A 27 -7.60 4.83 -2.06
C PRO A 27 -6.84 5.00 -0.74
N THR A 28 -6.42 3.90 -0.11
CA THR A 28 -5.61 3.95 1.13
C THR A 28 -4.25 4.63 0.87
N LEU A 29 -3.57 4.24 -0.21
CA LEU A 29 -2.33 4.87 -0.66
C LEU A 29 -2.55 6.37 -0.86
N LEU A 30 -3.59 6.79 -1.59
CA LEU A 30 -3.89 8.20 -1.83
C LEU A 30 -4.09 8.99 -0.53
N CYS A 31 -4.78 8.42 0.46
CA CYS A 31 -4.93 9.05 1.78
C CYS A 31 -3.56 9.27 2.47
N HIS A 32 -2.65 8.30 2.37
CA HIS A 32 -1.30 8.45 2.92
C HIS A 32 -0.47 9.49 2.16
N LEU A 33 -0.48 9.46 0.83
CA LEU A 33 0.24 10.45 0.01
C LEU A 33 -0.27 11.87 0.27
N GLY A 34 -1.59 12.06 0.41
CA GLY A 34 -2.19 13.34 0.78
C GLY A 34 -1.75 13.84 2.15
N ASN A 35 -1.68 12.95 3.15
CA ASN A 35 -1.17 13.29 4.47
C ASN A 35 0.32 13.69 4.46
N ILE A 36 1.13 13.02 3.63
CA ILE A 36 2.56 13.36 3.47
C ILE A 36 2.69 14.74 2.83
N ALA A 37 1.97 15.00 1.73
CA ALA A 37 1.96 16.30 1.07
C ALA A 37 1.51 17.43 2.01
N TYR A 38 0.50 17.17 2.85
CA TYR A 38 0.04 18.11 3.87
C TYR A 38 1.12 18.42 4.92
N ARG A 39 1.84 17.40 5.40
CA ARG A 39 2.89 17.55 6.43
C ARG A 39 4.12 18.29 5.90
N THR A 40 4.54 18.00 4.67
CA THR A 40 5.71 18.65 4.03
C THR A 40 5.36 20.00 3.42
N LYS A 41 4.06 20.32 3.26
CA LYS A 41 3.54 21.55 2.63
C LYS A 41 4.05 21.73 1.19
N LYS A 42 4.25 20.62 0.47
CA LYS A 42 4.78 20.59 -0.90
C LYS A 42 3.78 19.93 -1.84
N ARG A 43 3.89 20.29 -3.12
CA ARG A 43 3.33 19.48 -4.21
C ARG A 43 4.33 18.37 -4.49
N LEU A 44 3.92 17.13 -4.30
CA LEU A 44 4.76 15.95 -4.49
C LEU A 44 4.31 15.18 -5.72
N GLU A 45 5.27 14.66 -6.48
CA GLU A 45 5.01 13.74 -7.60
C GLU A 45 5.34 12.32 -7.16
N TRP A 46 4.40 11.40 -7.36
CA TRP A 46 4.53 10.01 -6.97
C TRP A 46 4.96 9.15 -8.15
N ASP A 47 6.05 8.40 -7.99
CA ASP A 47 6.48 7.38 -8.94
C ASP A 47 5.95 6.01 -8.50
N PRO A 48 4.98 5.41 -9.22
CA PRO A 48 4.41 4.12 -8.86
C PRO A 48 5.36 2.94 -9.05
N GLU A 49 6.40 3.06 -9.89
CA GLU A 49 7.36 1.98 -10.15
C GLU A 49 8.34 1.81 -8.99
N THR A 50 8.86 2.93 -8.48
CA THR A 50 9.75 2.93 -7.31
C THR A 50 8.99 2.98 -5.99
N ALA A 51 7.72 3.42 -6.02
CA ALA A 51 6.91 3.75 -4.85
C ALA A 51 7.56 4.83 -3.98
N THR A 52 8.04 5.91 -4.61
CA THR A 52 8.71 7.04 -3.94
C THR A 52 8.33 8.39 -4.52
N PHE A 53 8.77 9.47 -3.87
CA PHE A 53 8.76 10.84 -4.39
C PHE A 53 10.15 11.20 -4.93
N PRO A 54 10.35 11.29 -6.26
CA PRO A 54 11.66 11.58 -6.84
C PRO A 54 12.24 12.91 -6.32
N GLY A 55 13.45 12.86 -5.75
CA GLY A 55 14.15 14.04 -5.25
C GLY A 55 13.65 14.63 -3.91
N GLU A 56 12.64 14.02 -3.26
CA GLU A 56 12.02 14.55 -2.04
C GLU A 56 12.33 13.68 -0.81
N GLU A 57 13.54 13.81 -0.27
CA GLU A 57 14.02 13.00 0.87
C GLU A 57 13.14 13.14 2.13
N GLU A 58 12.71 14.36 2.45
CA GLU A 58 11.85 14.65 3.60
C GLU A 58 10.49 13.93 3.49
N ALA A 59 9.91 13.87 2.28
CA ALA A 59 8.65 13.17 2.05
C ALA A 59 8.86 11.65 2.06
N ASN A 60 9.96 11.16 1.48
CA ASN A 60 10.30 9.74 1.46
C ASN A 60 10.56 9.18 2.87
N ALA A 61 11.12 9.99 3.78
CA ALA A 61 11.29 9.61 5.18
C ALA A 61 9.95 9.32 5.89
N LEU A 62 8.83 9.86 5.39
CA LEU A 62 7.49 9.65 5.95
C LEU A 62 6.74 8.44 5.35
N LEU A 63 7.31 7.77 4.33
CA LEU A 63 6.71 6.58 3.71
C LEU A 63 6.76 5.34 4.62
N SER A 64 7.69 5.33 5.57
CA SER A 64 7.80 4.26 6.55
C SER A 64 7.95 4.83 7.96
N ARG A 65 7.59 4.03 8.95
CA ARG A 65 7.84 4.34 10.35
C ARG A 65 8.96 3.45 10.84
N GLU A 66 9.85 4.01 11.66
CA GLU A 66 10.80 3.19 12.40
C GLU A 66 10.07 2.08 13.16
N MET A 67 10.45 0.85 12.88
CA MET A 67 9.85 -0.30 13.54
C MET A 67 10.27 -0.35 15.00
N ARG A 68 9.32 -0.78 15.85
CA ARG A 68 9.57 -0.93 17.28
C ARG A 68 10.50 -2.13 17.51
N ALA A 69 11.58 -1.93 18.27
CA ALA A 69 12.45 -3.03 18.69
C ALA A 69 11.67 -4.12 19.47
N PRO A 70 12.03 -5.42 19.33
CA PRO A 70 13.14 -5.97 18.54
C PRO A 70 12.79 -6.30 17.08
N TRP A 71 11.59 -5.95 16.62
CA TRP A 71 11.06 -6.39 15.34
C TRP A 71 11.79 -5.74 14.16
N LYS A 72 12.15 -6.55 13.16
CA LYS A 72 12.74 -6.16 11.88
C LYS A 72 12.06 -6.97 10.77
N TYR A 73 11.81 -6.35 9.62
CA TYR A 73 11.25 -6.99 8.45
C TYR A 73 12.23 -6.75 7.32
N GLU A 74 12.72 -7.84 6.74
CA GLU A 74 13.59 -7.80 5.57
C GLU A 74 12.69 -8.08 4.37
N TYR A 75 12.64 -7.13 3.43
CA TYR A 75 11.90 -7.28 2.19
C TYR A 75 12.87 -7.42 1.03
N GLU A 76 12.92 -8.59 0.42
CA GLU A 76 13.58 -8.79 -0.87
C GLU A 76 12.56 -8.50 -1.99
N LYS A 77 12.81 -7.48 -2.81
CA LYS A 77 12.05 -7.26 -4.05
C LYS A 77 12.36 -8.41 -5.01
N THR A 78 11.59 -9.48 -4.94
CA THR A 78 11.66 -10.57 -5.91
C THR A 78 10.78 -10.18 -7.11
N PRO A 79 11.23 -10.37 -8.37
CA PRO A 79 10.47 -9.94 -9.56
C PRO A 79 9.06 -10.56 -9.68
N GLU A 80 8.75 -11.63 -8.96
CA GLU A 80 7.44 -12.31 -9.01
C GLU A 80 6.40 -11.82 -7.98
N THR A 81 6.76 -10.99 -6.99
CA THR A 81 5.86 -10.69 -5.87
C THR A 81 4.89 -9.55 -6.18
N LYS A 82 3.86 -9.82 -6.98
CA LYS A 82 2.67 -8.94 -7.09
C LYS A 82 1.61 -9.20 -6.02
N THR A 83 1.81 -10.16 -5.14
CA THR A 83 0.89 -10.43 -4.02
C THR A 83 1.70 -10.93 -2.85
N GLN A 84 1.74 -10.11 -1.79
CA GLN A 84 2.37 -10.44 -0.52
C GLN A 84 1.68 -11.72 0.02
N ARG A 85 2.39 -12.84 0.06
CA ARG A 85 1.95 -13.98 0.87
C ARG A 85 2.25 -13.63 2.32
N VAL A 86 1.19 -13.60 3.11
CA VAL A 86 1.19 -13.41 4.57
C VAL A 86 1.94 -14.56 5.24
#